data_AF-A0A954GTU8-F1
#
_entry.id   AF-A0A954GTU8-F1
#
_cell.length_a   1.000
_cell.length_b   1.000
_cell.length_c   1.000
_cell.angle_alpha   90.00
_cell.angle_beta   90.00
_cell.angle_gamma   90.00
#
_symmetry.space_group_name_H-M   'P 1'
#
loop_
_entity.id
_entity.type
_entity.pdbx_description
1 polymer ?
#
loop_
_entity_poly.entity_id
_entity_poly.type
_entity_poly.pdbx_seq_one_letter_code
_entity_poly.pdbx_strand_id
1 'polypeptide(L)'
;KQTVDVTSKVSAQVKEGKVRLVVWNDLFGEPAEGVRKSLHLEYELDGKAEKLEVYEGDTLLIPQPKLEGKLAIVSAHYGIIPDYTYDVTTDVKRYLEDNKLSVEVSNDLFGDPASGEFKWLKVVYRIGDVELIKQAWEGQTLNINTDEKQE
;
A
#
# COMPACT_ATOMS: atom_id res chain seq x y z
N LYS A 1 -3.82 -6.18 22.38
CA LYS A 1 -3.36 -6.10 20.97
C LYS A 1 -2.72 -7.44 20.63
N GLN A 2 -3.17 -8.13 19.60
CA GLN A 2 -2.53 -9.34 19.10
C GLN A 2 -1.45 -8.89 18.09
N THR A 3 -0.24 -9.41 18.23
CA THR A 3 0.89 -9.13 17.33
C THR A 3 1.49 -10.47 16.90
N VAL A 4 1.90 -10.55 15.64
CA VAL A 4 2.63 -11.71 15.11
C VAL A 4 4.05 -11.25 14.77
N ASP A 5 5.05 -11.99 15.23
CA ASP A 5 6.42 -11.72 14.85
C ASP A 5 6.64 -12.14 13.40
N VAL A 6 7.00 -11.17 12.57
CA VAL A 6 7.27 -11.34 11.14
C VAL A 6 8.69 -10.96 10.77
N THR A 7 9.60 -10.87 11.75
CA THR A 7 11.00 -10.45 11.57
C THR A 7 11.68 -11.22 10.43
N SER A 8 11.59 -12.55 10.44
CA SER A 8 12.20 -13.38 9.39
C SER A 8 11.64 -13.10 7.99
N LYS A 9 10.36 -12.73 7.87
CA LYS A 9 9.73 -12.40 6.58
C LYS A 9 10.26 -11.09 6.02
N VAL A 10 10.42 -10.07 6.88
CA VAL A 10 10.98 -8.76 6.49
C VAL A 10 12.47 -8.88 6.19
N SER A 11 13.24 -9.55 7.06
CA SER A 11 14.69 -9.75 6.88
C SER A 11 15.02 -10.50 5.59
N ALA A 12 14.17 -11.45 5.17
CA ALA A 12 14.33 -12.14 3.89
C ALA A 12 14.15 -11.23 2.66
N GLN A 13 13.55 -10.04 2.81
CA GLN A 13 13.40 -9.07 1.72
C GLN A 13 14.58 -8.10 1.61
N VAL A 14 15.55 -8.15 2.53
CA VAL A 14 16.72 -7.27 2.50
C VAL A 14 17.64 -7.66 1.35
N LYS A 15 17.86 -6.72 0.44
CA LYS A 15 18.80 -6.87 -0.68
C LYS A 15 19.62 -5.60 -0.80
N GLU A 16 20.94 -5.74 -0.74
CA GLU A 16 21.88 -4.61 -0.85
C GLU A 16 21.58 -3.47 0.14
N GLY A 17 21.24 -3.82 1.39
CA GLY A 17 20.89 -2.85 2.44
C GLY A 17 19.54 -2.15 2.23
N LYS A 18 18.71 -2.62 1.29
CA LYS A 18 17.42 -2.03 0.97
C LYS A 18 16.28 -3.01 1.18
N VAL A 19 15.09 -2.46 1.47
CA VAL A 19 13.82 -3.20 1.50
C VAL A 19 12.81 -2.43 0.64
N ARG A 20 12.11 -3.16 -0.23
CA ARG A 20 10.95 -2.65 -0.97
C ARG A 20 9.90 -3.75 -1.04
N LEU A 21 8.78 -3.56 -0.34
CA LEU A 21 7.66 -4.48 -0.33
C LEU A 21 6.35 -3.75 -0.03
N VAL A 22 5.21 -4.36 -0.35
CA VAL A 22 3.91 -3.89 0.11
C VAL A 22 3.53 -4.65 1.38
N VAL A 23 3.07 -3.93 2.41
CA VAL A 23 2.56 -4.53 3.65
C VAL A 23 1.19 -5.11 3.38
N TRP A 24 1.14 -6.39 3.00
CA TRP A 24 -0.09 -7.09 2.62
C TRP A 24 -0.11 -8.54 3.13
N ASN A 25 -1.31 -9.12 3.13
CA ASN A 25 -1.56 -10.47 3.66
C ASN A 25 -0.80 -11.57 2.92
N ASP A 26 -0.47 -11.39 1.63
CA ASP A 26 0.29 -12.39 0.85
C ASP A 26 1.64 -12.71 1.48
N LEU A 27 2.32 -11.69 2.04
CA LEU A 27 3.60 -11.86 2.70
C LEU A 27 3.41 -12.19 4.19
N PHE A 28 2.53 -11.48 4.88
CA PHE A 28 2.47 -11.50 6.34
C PHE A 28 1.43 -12.49 6.92
N GLY A 29 0.46 -12.91 6.13
CA GLY A 29 -0.74 -13.62 6.57
C GLY A 29 -1.80 -12.65 7.13
N GLU A 30 -2.95 -13.20 7.52
CA GLU A 30 -4.05 -12.43 8.10
C GLU A 30 -4.19 -12.73 9.61
N PRO A 31 -3.55 -11.95 10.49
CA PRO A 31 -3.65 -12.14 11.94
C PRO A 31 -4.94 -11.58 12.55
N ALA A 32 -5.70 -10.72 11.84
CA ALA A 32 -6.91 -10.08 12.36
C ALA A 32 -7.88 -9.72 11.21
N GLU A 33 -8.82 -10.61 10.94
CA GLU A 33 -9.84 -10.44 9.91
C GLU A 33 -10.69 -9.18 10.13
N GLY A 34 -10.91 -8.41 9.05
CA GLY A 34 -11.75 -7.21 9.07
C GLY A 34 -11.16 -6.01 9.82
N VAL A 35 -9.94 -6.11 10.35
CA VAL A 35 -9.24 -5.03 11.06
C VAL A 35 -8.05 -4.58 10.22
N ARG A 36 -7.92 -3.27 9.99
CA ARG A 36 -6.73 -2.71 9.34
C ARG A 36 -5.52 -2.89 10.25
N LYS A 37 -4.48 -3.52 9.74
CA LYS A 37 -3.25 -3.85 10.47
C LYS A 37 -2.15 -2.83 10.22
N SER A 38 -1.10 -2.88 11.02
CA SER A 38 0.17 -2.20 10.77
C SER A 38 1.36 -3.11 11.07
N LEU A 39 2.45 -2.89 10.33
CA LEU A 39 3.76 -3.47 10.57
C LEU A 39 4.56 -2.47 11.41
N HIS A 40 4.92 -2.86 12.63
CA HIS A 40 5.89 -2.13 13.43
C HIS A 40 7.27 -2.75 13.24
N LEU A 41 8.25 -1.94 12.87
CA LEU A 41 9.62 -2.36 12.59
C LEU A 41 10.59 -1.59 13.47
N GLU A 42 11.52 -2.32 14.07
CA GLU A 42 12.74 -1.78 14.67
C GLU A 42 13.92 -2.35 13.89
N TYR A 43 14.81 -1.48 13.40
CA TYR A 43 15.92 -1.89 12.54
C TYR A 43 17.14 -1.00 12.76
N GLU A 44 18.29 -1.41 12.23
CA GLU A 44 19.51 -0.60 12.22
C GLU A 44 19.83 -0.20 10.77
N LEU A 45 20.11 1.08 10.56
CA LEU A 45 20.58 1.62 9.28
C LEU A 45 21.84 2.44 9.55
N ASP A 46 22.94 2.07 8.90
CA ASP A 46 24.25 2.73 9.06
C ASP A 46 24.70 2.88 10.53
N GLY A 47 24.48 1.85 11.35
CA GLY A 47 24.84 1.84 12.78
C GLY A 47 23.87 2.59 13.69
N LYS A 48 22.76 3.12 13.15
CA LYS A 48 21.74 3.85 13.90
C LYS A 48 20.46 3.04 14.02
N ALA A 49 19.96 2.90 15.24
CA ALA A 49 18.65 2.30 15.50
C ALA A 49 17.54 3.22 15.01
N GLU A 50 16.61 2.66 14.24
CA GLU A 50 15.45 3.32 13.64
C GLU A 50 14.18 2.53 13.97
N LYS A 51 13.05 3.24 13.95
CA LYS A 51 11.71 2.64 14.10
C LYS A 51 10.80 3.12 13.00
N LEU A 52 9.84 2.28 12.61
CA LEU A 52 8.88 2.60 11.58
C LEU A 52 7.57 1.85 11.80
N GLU A 53 6.43 2.54 11.59
CA GLU A 53 5.12 1.92 11.43
C GLU A 53 4.65 2.07 9.98
N VAL A 54 4.26 0.96 9.35
CA VAL A 54 3.69 0.96 7.99
C VAL A 54 2.34 0.27 8.02
N TYR A 55 1.29 0.96 7.56
CA TYR A 55 -0.04 0.39 7.54
C TYR A 55 -0.20 -0.66 6.44
N GLU A 56 -1.12 -1.58 6.68
CA GLU A 56 -1.60 -2.50 5.65
C GLU A 56 -2.03 -1.72 4.39
N GLY A 57 -1.59 -2.25 3.26
CA GLY A 57 -1.77 -1.68 1.94
C GLY A 57 -0.60 -0.81 1.47
N ASP A 58 0.22 -0.26 2.37
CA ASP A 58 1.27 0.69 2.02
C ASP A 58 2.60 0.02 1.64
N THR A 59 3.45 0.77 0.91
CA THR A 59 4.80 0.33 0.56
C THR A 59 5.78 0.64 1.69
N LEU A 60 6.47 -0.39 2.19
CA LEU A 60 7.66 -0.23 3.00
C LEU A 60 8.87 0.03 2.09
N LEU A 61 9.55 1.15 2.31
CA LEU A 61 10.84 1.47 1.71
C LEU A 61 11.90 1.70 2.79
N ILE A 62 13.02 0.98 2.68
CA ILE A 62 14.23 1.20 3.47
C ILE A 62 15.41 1.30 2.49
N PRO A 63 16.24 2.36 2.56
CA PRO A 63 16.03 3.57 3.34
C PRO A 63 14.76 4.33 2.88
N GLN A 64 14.16 5.11 3.78
CA GLN A 64 13.02 5.95 3.41
C GLN A 64 13.48 7.08 2.50
N PRO A 65 12.95 7.19 1.26
CA PRO A 65 13.27 8.30 0.40
C PRO A 65 12.55 9.56 0.88
N LYS A 66 13.12 10.72 0.57
CA LYS A 66 12.41 11.99 0.69
C LYS A 66 11.34 12.03 -0.41
N LEU A 67 10.07 12.08 -0.04
CA LEU A 67 8.95 12.19 -0.98
C LEU A 67 8.70 13.68 -1.28
N GLU A 68 9.09 14.13 -2.48
CA GLU A 68 8.87 15.51 -2.91
C GLU A 68 8.30 15.56 -4.32
N GLY A 69 7.41 16.53 -4.57
CA GLY A 69 6.86 16.79 -5.89
C GLY A 69 5.40 16.38 -6.02
N LYS A 70 4.98 16.24 -7.28
CA LYS A 70 3.58 15.98 -7.63
C LYS A 70 3.22 14.51 -7.46
N LEU A 71 2.06 14.26 -6.89
CA LEU A 71 1.36 12.99 -6.91
C LEU A 71 0.84 12.73 -8.32
N ALA A 72 1.15 11.56 -8.86
CA ALA A 72 0.63 11.09 -10.13
C ALA A 72 0.19 9.62 -10.03
N ILE A 73 -1.01 9.31 -10.51
CA ILE A 73 -1.48 7.93 -10.63
C ILE A 73 -0.90 7.31 -11.89
N VAL A 74 -0.14 6.22 -11.72
CA VAL A 74 0.48 5.48 -12.82
C VAL A 74 -0.50 4.46 -13.37
N SER A 75 -1.04 3.60 -12.51
CA SER A 75 -2.06 2.60 -12.85
C SER A 75 -2.91 2.22 -11.65
N ALA A 76 -4.11 1.71 -11.90
CA ALA A 76 -4.97 1.16 -10.87
C ALA A 76 -5.75 -0.06 -11.39
N HIS A 77 -5.77 -1.14 -10.59
CA HIS A 77 -6.48 -2.38 -10.93
C HIS A 77 -7.37 -2.79 -9.77
N TYR A 78 -8.61 -3.14 -10.07
CA TYR A 78 -9.61 -3.59 -9.10
C TYR A 78 -10.03 -5.02 -9.40
N GLY A 79 -10.06 -5.90 -8.40
CA GLY A 79 -10.49 -7.30 -8.55
C GLY A 79 -9.71 -8.28 -7.68
N ILE A 80 -9.57 -9.52 -8.16
CA ILE A 80 -8.68 -10.54 -7.59
C ILE A 80 -7.36 -10.44 -8.33
N ILE A 81 -6.36 -9.82 -7.71
CA ILE A 81 -5.09 -9.51 -8.37
C ILE A 81 -4.15 -10.72 -8.29
N PRO A 82 -3.48 -11.13 -9.38
CA PRO A 82 -3.44 -10.50 -10.71
C PRO A 82 -4.45 -11.05 -11.73
N ASP A 83 -5.21 -12.10 -11.39
CA ASP A 83 -5.86 -12.96 -12.39
C ASP A 83 -7.19 -12.41 -12.95
N TYR A 84 -8.01 -11.73 -12.13
CA TYR A 84 -9.34 -11.26 -12.52
C TYR A 84 -9.54 -9.81 -12.10
N THR A 85 -9.17 -8.87 -12.98
CA THR A 85 -9.19 -7.44 -12.67
C THR A 85 -9.78 -6.59 -13.79
N TYR A 86 -10.31 -5.43 -13.41
CA TYR A 86 -10.53 -4.30 -14.30
C TYR A 86 -9.43 -3.26 -14.12
N ASP A 87 -8.93 -2.71 -15.23
CA ASP A 87 -8.13 -1.49 -15.20
C ASP A 87 -9.07 -0.30 -14.93
N VAL A 88 -8.89 0.30 -13.76
CA VAL A 88 -9.69 1.43 -13.26
C VAL A 88 -8.84 2.70 -13.14
N THR A 89 -7.72 2.76 -13.86
CA THR A 89 -6.77 3.88 -13.81
C THR A 89 -7.46 5.21 -14.11
N THR A 90 -8.36 5.23 -15.09
CA THR A 90 -9.08 6.45 -15.48
C THR A 90 -10.07 6.87 -14.40
N ASP A 91 -10.74 5.92 -13.75
CA ASP A 91 -11.72 6.21 -12.69
C ASP A 91 -11.03 6.75 -11.44
N VAL A 92 -9.95 6.10 -11.00
CA VAL A 92 -9.15 6.56 -9.85
C VAL A 92 -8.55 7.94 -10.10
N LYS A 93 -8.07 8.25 -11.31
CA LYS A 93 -7.52 9.57 -11.65
C LYS A 93 -8.51 10.73 -11.47
N ARG A 94 -9.82 10.48 -11.51
CA ARG A 94 -10.85 11.52 -11.32
C ARG A 94 -10.93 12.03 -9.88
N TYR A 95 -10.39 11.28 -8.93
CA TYR A 95 -10.38 11.61 -7.50
C TYR A 95 -9.04 12.21 -7.04
N LEU A 96 -8.11 12.45 -7.97
CA LEU A 96 -6.87 13.15 -7.68
C LEU A 96 -7.14 14.65 -7.73
N GLU A 97 -7.13 15.29 -6.55
CA GLU A 97 -7.34 16.73 -6.38
C GLU A 97 -6.32 17.26 -5.37
N ASP A 98 -5.74 18.43 -5.65
CA ASP A 98 -4.81 19.11 -4.74
C ASP A 98 -3.70 18.22 -4.15
N ASN A 99 -3.08 17.40 -5.01
CA ASN A 99 -1.99 16.48 -4.65
C ASN A 99 -2.39 15.37 -3.66
N LYS A 100 -3.70 15.10 -3.55
CA LYS A 100 -4.28 14.08 -2.68
C LYS A 100 -5.21 13.18 -3.48
N LEU A 101 -5.25 11.91 -3.13
CA LEU A 101 -6.21 10.95 -3.65
C LEU A 101 -7.08 10.47 -2.48
N SER A 102 -8.38 10.50 -2.66
CA SER A 102 -9.33 9.83 -1.77
C SER A 102 -10.41 9.16 -2.61
N VAL A 103 -10.44 7.84 -2.60
CA VAL A 103 -11.39 7.06 -3.42
C VAL A 103 -11.96 5.91 -2.60
N GLU A 104 -13.30 5.79 -2.62
CA GLU A 104 -13.98 4.64 -2.03
C GLU A 104 -13.86 3.43 -2.97
N VAL A 105 -13.41 2.31 -2.42
CA VAL A 105 -13.22 1.08 -3.19
C VAL A 105 -14.53 0.30 -3.23
N SER A 106 -15.26 0.40 -4.33
CA SER A 106 -16.57 -0.27 -4.47
C SER A 106 -16.88 -0.75 -5.89
N ASN A 107 -17.74 -1.75 -5.96
CA ASN A 107 -18.35 -2.23 -7.21
C ASN A 107 -19.11 -1.13 -7.96
N ASP A 108 -19.75 -0.20 -7.27
CA ASP A 108 -20.52 0.89 -7.90
C ASP A 108 -19.60 1.83 -8.68
N LEU A 109 -18.37 2.03 -8.20
CA LEU A 109 -17.40 2.90 -8.85
C LEU A 109 -16.65 2.19 -9.98
N PHE A 110 -16.30 0.93 -9.78
CA PHE A 110 -15.35 0.21 -10.63
C PHE A 110 -15.96 -0.92 -11.46
N GLY A 111 -17.23 -1.26 -11.24
CA GLY A 111 -17.83 -2.51 -11.71
C GLY A 111 -17.39 -3.73 -10.89
N ASP A 112 -17.98 -4.89 -11.15
CA ASP A 112 -17.66 -6.13 -10.44
C ASP A 112 -16.97 -7.15 -11.36
N PRO A 113 -15.63 -7.27 -11.31
CA PRO A 113 -14.88 -8.23 -12.12
C PRO A 113 -14.94 -9.67 -11.58
N ALA A 114 -15.35 -9.87 -10.32
CA ALA A 114 -15.33 -11.17 -9.65
C ALA A 114 -16.46 -11.25 -8.63
N SER A 115 -17.68 -11.46 -9.14
CA SER A 115 -18.89 -11.53 -8.31
C SER A 115 -18.80 -12.67 -7.29
N GLY A 116 -19.05 -12.33 -6.02
CA GLY A 116 -19.05 -13.28 -4.90
C GLY A 116 -17.69 -13.46 -4.22
N GLU A 117 -16.65 -12.80 -4.73
CA GLU A 117 -15.29 -12.85 -4.18
C GLU A 117 -14.93 -11.50 -3.55
N PHE A 118 -14.06 -11.53 -2.52
CA PHE A 118 -13.51 -10.31 -1.94
C PHE A 118 -12.46 -9.71 -2.86
N LYS A 119 -12.73 -8.49 -3.33
CA LYS A 119 -11.85 -7.76 -4.26
C LYS A 119 -11.04 -6.73 -3.49
N TRP A 120 -9.96 -6.27 -4.12
CA TRP A 120 -9.20 -5.13 -3.63
C TRP A 120 -8.74 -4.26 -4.78
N LEU A 121 -8.47 -2.99 -4.46
CA LEU A 121 -7.87 -2.03 -5.35
C LEU A 121 -6.36 -2.00 -5.10
N LYS A 122 -5.57 -2.08 -6.18
CA LYS A 122 -4.14 -1.77 -6.17
C LYS A 122 -3.87 -0.54 -7.02
N VAL A 123 -3.30 0.49 -6.41
CA VAL A 123 -2.89 1.73 -7.08
C VAL A 123 -1.37 1.79 -7.10
N VAL A 124 -0.79 1.89 -8.29
CA VAL A 124 0.60 2.30 -8.49
C VAL A 124 0.61 3.81 -8.71
N TYR A 125 1.39 4.52 -7.91
CA TYR A 125 1.46 5.99 -7.97
C TYR A 125 2.90 6.45 -7.81
N ARG A 126 3.15 7.72 -8.13
CA ARG A 126 4.44 8.37 -7.94
C ARG A 126 4.29 9.65 -7.16
N ILE A 127 5.26 9.95 -6.28
CA ILE A 127 5.46 11.26 -5.70
C ILE A 127 6.84 11.72 -6.15
N GLY A 128 6.88 12.69 -7.08
CA GLY A 128 8.10 13.01 -7.80
C GLY A 128 8.63 11.79 -8.54
N ASP A 129 9.87 11.39 -8.24
CA ASP A 129 10.54 10.25 -8.88
C ASP A 129 10.36 8.93 -8.13
N VAL A 130 9.66 8.93 -6.99
CA VAL A 130 9.47 7.74 -6.16
C VAL A 130 8.16 7.06 -6.53
N GLU A 131 8.25 5.87 -7.12
CA GLU A 131 7.10 5.00 -7.37
C GLU A 131 6.75 4.17 -6.14
N LEU A 132 5.46 4.11 -5.81
CA LEU A 132 4.88 3.46 -4.64
C LEU A 132 3.63 2.69 -5.05
N ILE A 133 3.22 1.76 -4.19
CA ILE A 133 1.98 1.00 -4.32
C ILE A 133 1.15 1.23 -3.06
N LYS A 134 -0.16 1.42 -3.24
CA LYS A 134 -1.15 1.37 -2.17
C LYS A 134 -2.24 0.35 -2.52
N GLN A 135 -2.64 -0.45 -1.54
CA GLN A 135 -3.75 -1.39 -1.67
C GLN A 135 -4.83 -1.10 -0.64
N ALA A 136 -6.08 -1.39 -1.00
CA ALA A 136 -7.22 -1.28 -0.10
C ALA A 136 -8.29 -2.30 -0.48
N TRP A 137 -8.90 -2.90 0.54
CA TRP A 137 -9.99 -3.86 0.37
C TRP A 137 -11.25 -3.17 -0.15
N GLU A 138 -12.10 -3.93 -0.83
CA GLU A 138 -13.47 -3.51 -1.12
C GLU A 138 -14.19 -3.05 0.17
N GLY A 139 -14.90 -1.92 0.09
CA GLY A 139 -15.53 -1.25 1.21
C GLY A 139 -14.63 -0.29 2.00
N GLN A 140 -13.32 -0.21 1.68
CA GLN A 140 -12.41 0.76 2.29
C GLN A 140 -12.24 2.02 1.44
N THR A 141 -11.81 3.12 2.07
CA THR A 141 -11.32 4.30 1.35
C THR A 141 -9.80 4.23 1.19
N LEU A 142 -9.32 4.31 -0.04
CA LEU A 142 -7.90 4.44 -0.33
C LEU A 142 -7.52 5.94 -0.32
N ASN A 143 -6.67 6.31 0.62
CA ASN A 143 -6.15 7.67 0.77
C ASN A 143 -4.65 7.73 0.46
N ILE A 144 -4.22 8.67 -0.39
CA ILE A 144 -2.82 9.00 -0.62
C ILE A 144 -2.64 10.49 -0.39
N ASN A 145 -1.79 10.86 0.56
CA ASN A 145 -1.45 12.23 0.89
C ASN A 145 0.06 12.41 0.85
N THR A 146 0.53 13.53 0.30
CA THR A 146 1.96 13.86 0.28
C THR A 146 2.47 14.49 1.58
N ASP A 147 1.57 14.79 2.51
CA ASP A 147 1.87 15.40 3.81
C ASP A 147 1.92 14.39 4.96
N GLU A 148 1.64 13.11 4.69
CA GLU A 148 1.73 12.04 5.70
C GLU A 148 3.19 11.82 6.05
N LYS A 149 3.67 12.54 7.07
CA LYS A 149 4.81 12.08 7.85
C LYS A 149 4.45 10.69 8.37
N GLN A 150 5.22 9.69 7.97
CA GLN A 150 5.28 8.44 8.73
C GLN A 150 6.03 8.80 10.02
N GLU A 151 5.28 9.26 11.03
CA GLU A 151 5.81 9.58 12.37
C GLU A 151 6.25 8.33 13.13
#